data_AF-A0A6J2T785-F1
#
_entry.id   AF-A0A6J2T785-F1
#
_cell.length_a   1.000
_cell.length_b   1.000
_cell.length_c   1.000
_cell.angle_alpha   90.00
_cell.angle_beta   90.00
_cell.angle_gamma   90.00
#
_symmetry.space_group_name_H-M   'P 1'
#
loop_
_entity.id
_entity.type
_entity.pdbx_description
1 polymer ?
#
loop_
_entity_poly.entity_id
_entity_poly.type
_entity_poly.pdbx_seq_one_letter_code
_entity_poly.pdbx_strand_id
1 'polypeptide(L)'
;MGHWYFKAGLSLLLIAMVIGQCHFTWDETKRTNFGFLTYRDADGADHMQGVVSNGGTVYMNCHDPRNPKNGIIKHLTCNNNQFQAPLPLCEHMKSTEVKEINDNSCPATMFATGVMIRGVFVELFRSCYDKTNLRAIFSKNNVYKSTFFGPNAGIRYECGKVASTKNMEAYKKENVYQSFLNIYGSNPYITSNKVIVITRGHLSSATEYLLRNQKCASFKYVNVIPQFQSIKDGNWNKIEKWVNSQVPDYSHLRVETGGIGVLKLPDVNGNLKPAFLLRGNQIPVPEWTYKLIKDASNQPIHAILTSNNIYGGNVPAPPFCMEISCPGFDNTDASDQGYTYCCDAHTFNPPRELNMYTSNPTNQNSCNNCENESHLL
;
A
#
# COMPACT_ATOMS: atom_id res chain seq x y z
N MET A 1 -33.14 22.47 -68.03
CA MET A 1 -32.07 23.04 -67.17
C MET A 1 -32.33 22.56 -65.75
N GLY A 2 -31.66 21.49 -65.34
CA GLY A 2 -31.76 20.94 -63.98
C GLY A 2 -30.42 21.10 -63.29
N HIS A 3 -30.40 21.77 -62.14
CA HIS A 3 -29.25 21.82 -61.26
C HIS A 3 -29.58 21.16 -59.92
N TRP A 4 -28.88 20.05 -59.69
CA TRP A 4 -28.84 19.30 -58.44
C TRP A 4 -27.88 20.01 -57.48
N TYR A 5 -28.34 20.32 -56.27
CA TYR A 5 -27.48 20.75 -55.17
C TYR A 5 -26.89 19.52 -54.48
N PHE A 6 -25.63 19.20 -54.78
CA PHE A 6 -24.79 18.37 -53.91
C PHE A 6 -24.25 19.25 -52.77
N LYS A 7 -24.79 19.12 -51.56
CA LYS A 7 -24.09 19.57 -50.35
C LYS A 7 -23.21 18.42 -49.88
N ALA A 8 -21.90 18.60 -50.08
CA ALA A 8 -20.86 17.72 -49.55
C ALA A 8 -20.97 17.63 -48.03
N GLY A 9 -21.17 16.41 -47.52
CA GLY A 9 -21.02 16.10 -46.11
C GLY A 9 -19.55 16.18 -45.72
N LEU A 10 -19.22 17.11 -44.83
CA LEU A 10 -17.92 17.16 -44.17
C LEU A 10 -17.87 15.99 -43.17
N SER A 11 -17.35 14.85 -43.61
CA SER A 11 -17.09 13.71 -42.72
C SER A 11 -15.88 14.07 -41.86
N LEU A 12 -16.12 14.51 -40.62
CA LEU A 12 -15.10 14.56 -39.58
C LEU A 12 -14.70 13.12 -39.23
N LEU A 13 -13.69 12.61 -39.92
CA LEU A 13 -12.91 11.47 -39.44
C LEU A 13 -12.21 11.91 -38.16
N LEU A 14 -12.84 11.63 -37.02
CA LEU A 14 -12.14 11.47 -35.75
C LEU A 14 -11.16 10.30 -35.93
N ILE A 15 -9.94 10.62 -36.36
CA ILE A 15 -8.81 9.73 -36.21
C ILE A 15 -8.66 9.57 -34.70
N ALA A 16 -9.22 8.49 -34.15
CA ALA A 16 -8.81 8.00 -32.85
C ALA A 16 -7.31 7.75 -32.99
N MET A 17 -6.49 8.69 -32.52
CA MET A 17 -5.09 8.41 -32.29
C MET A 17 -5.10 7.21 -31.34
N VAL A 18 -4.70 6.06 -31.85
CA VAL A 18 -4.25 4.98 -30.99
C VAL A 18 -2.99 5.53 -30.34
N ILE A 19 -3.18 6.30 -29.26
CA ILE A 19 -2.11 6.62 -28.33
C ILE A 19 -1.72 5.23 -27.85
N GLY A 20 -0.59 4.72 -28.32
CA GLY A 20 -0.13 3.46 -27.78
C GLY A 20 0.89 3.71 -26.69
N GLN A 21 1.16 2.64 -25.95
CA GLN A 21 1.75 2.70 -24.63
C GLN A 21 3.03 1.86 -24.60
N CYS A 22 4.01 2.34 -23.86
CA CYS A 22 5.12 1.51 -23.45
C CYS A 22 4.81 0.95 -22.06
N HIS A 23 4.62 -0.36 -21.99
CA HIS A 23 4.53 -1.08 -20.72
C HIS A 23 5.87 -1.70 -20.40
N PHE A 24 6.19 -1.72 -19.11
CA PHE A 24 7.29 -2.53 -18.63
C PHE A 24 6.83 -3.98 -18.51
N THR A 25 7.72 -4.90 -18.82
CA THR A 25 7.56 -6.33 -18.57
C THR A 25 8.29 -6.73 -17.28
N TRP A 26 7.94 -7.90 -16.76
CA TRP A 26 8.67 -8.48 -15.63
C TRP A 26 10.16 -8.66 -15.96
N ASP A 27 10.50 -9.07 -17.18
CA ASP A 27 11.89 -9.34 -17.57
C ASP A 27 12.78 -8.09 -17.60
N GLU A 28 12.22 -6.94 -17.94
CA GLU A 28 12.95 -5.66 -17.94
C GLU A 28 13.13 -5.12 -16.51
N THR A 29 12.17 -5.37 -15.63
CA THR A 29 12.18 -4.83 -14.25
C THR A 29 12.92 -5.71 -13.26
N LYS A 30 12.96 -7.03 -13.45
CA LYS A 30 13.65 -7.98 -12.54
C LYS A 30 15.15 -7.74 -12.42
N ARG A 31 15.77 -7.15 -13.45
CA ARG A 31 17.20 -6.79 -13.46
C ARG A 31 17.45 -5.42 -12.83
N THR A 32 16.43 -4.58 -12.76
CA THR A 32 16.52 -3.16 -12.42
C THR A 32 16.16 -2.94 -10.95
N ASN A 33 16.97 -3.54 -10.07
CA ASN A 33 16.66 -3.63 -8.65
C ASN A 33 17.03 -2.39 -7.83
N PHE A 34 17.84 -1.47 -8.38
CA PHE A 34 18.55 -0.47 -7.59
C PHE A 34 18.20 1.00 -7.90
N GLY A 35 17.23 1.26 -8.77
CA GLY A 35 16.81 2.61 -9.15
C GLY A 35 15.33 2.91 -8.86
N PHE A 36 14.96 4.17 -9.02
CA PHE A 36 13.57 4.64 -9.01
C PHE A 36 13.17 5.16 -10.38
N LEU A 37 12.07 4.62 -10.92
CA LEU A 37 11.46 5.15 -12.14
C LEU A 37 10.59 6.36 -11.78
N THR A 38 10.92 7.51 -12.36
CA THR A 38 10.07 8.70 -12.33
C THR A 38 9.67 9.13 -13.73
N TYR A 39 8.54 9.82 -13.79
CA TYR A 39 8.13 10.62 -14.93
C TYR A 39 8.25 12.09 -14.53
N ARG A 40 8.50 12.96 -15.51
CA ARG A 40 8.55 14.41 -15.30
C ARG A 40 7.37 15.06 -16.00
N ASP A 41 6.55 15.79 -15.25
CA ASP A 41 5.42 16.52 -15.81
C ASP A 41 5.83 17.78 -16.58
N ALA A 42 4.85 18.44 -17.20
CA ALA A 42 5.05 19.66 -17.97
C ALA A 42 5.61 20.82 -17.13
N ASP A 43 5.32 20.83 -15.83
CA ASP A 43 5.80 21.82 -14.86
C ASP A 43 7.21 21.48 -14.34
N GLY A 44 7.77 20.34 -14.75
CA GLY A 44 9.11 19.89 -14.40
C GLY A 44 9.19 19.09 -13.09
N ALA A 45 8.07 18.76 -12.45
CA ALA A 45 8.03 17.96 -11.23
C ALA A 45 8.18 16.47 -11.54
N ASP A 46 8.95 15.79 -10.68
CA ASP A 46 9.18 14.35 -10.75
C ASP A 46 8.08 13.59 -9.97
N HIS A 47 7.43 12.64 -10.64
CA HIS A 47 6.41 11.77 -10.05
C HIS A 47 6.84 10.30 -10.09
N MET A 48 6.50 9.55 -9.05
CA MET A 48 6.81 8.13 -8.94
C MET A 48 5.93 7.31 -9.86
N GLN A 49 6.53 6.63 -10.83
CA GLN A 49 5.83 5.76 -11.79
C GLN A 49 4.75 6.51 -12.59
N GLY A 50 4.49 6.05 -13.80
CA GLY A 50 3.51 6.68 -14.67
C GLY A 50 3.34 5.84 -15.92
N VAL A 51 2.20 5.96 -16.57
CA VAL A 51 2.06 5.43 -17.92
C VAL A 51 2.77 6.38 -18.87
N VAL A 52 3.67 5.81 -19.66
CA VAL A 52 4.48 6.56 -20.62
C VAL A 52 3.70 6.60 -21.92
N SER A 53 3.01 7.72 -22.15
CA SER A 53 2.40 8.01 -23.45
C SER A 53 3.45 7.94 -24.55
N ASN A 54 3.03 7.62 -25.78
CA ASN A 54 3.92 7.71 -26.93
C ASN A 54 4.56 9.11 -27.03
N GLY A 55 5.88 9.18 -27.21
CA GLY A 55 6.68 10.41 -27.12
C GLY A 55 7.09 10.83 -25.70
N GLY A 56 6.54 10.18 -24.67
CA GLY A 56 6.85 10.43 -23.27
C GLY A 56 8.25 9.95 -22.88
N THR A 57 8.83 10.61 -21.87
CA THR A 57 10.14 10.27 -21.32
C THR A 57 10.02 9.85 -19.86
N VAL A 58 10.66 8.73 -19.51
CA VAL A 58 10.84 8.29 -18.12
C VAL A 58 12.30 8.33 -17.73
N TYR A 59 12.53 8.53 -16.45
CA TYR A 59 13.83 8.72 -15.85
C TYR A 59 14.10 7.61 -14.84
N MET A 60 15.16 6.85 -15.09
CA MET A 60 15.76 5.95 -14.11
C MET A 60 16.70 6.74 -13.22
N ASN A 61 16.35 6.85 -11.94
CA ASN A 61 17.13 7.57 -10.94
C ASN A 61 17.97 6.57 -10.14
N CYS A 62 19.25 6.49 -10.46
CA CYS A 62 20.23 5.66 -9.78
C CYS A 62 20.94 6.42 -8.65
N HIS A 63 21.37 5.70 -7.62
CA HIS A 63 22.29 6.25 -6.63
C HIS A 63 23.69 6.40 -7.23
N ASP A 64 24.37 7.51 -6.93
CA ASP A 64 25.79 7.72 -7.21
C ASP A 64 26.50 8.02 -5.89
N PRO A 65 27.36 7.11 -5.39
CA PRO A 65 28.13 7.35 -4.17
C PRO A 65 29.02 8.60 -4.23
N ARG A 66 29.46 9.00 -5.43
CA ARG A 66 30.29 10.21 -5.64
C ARG A 66 29.47 11.49 -5.72
N ASN A 67 28.19 11.39 -6.06
CA ASN A 67 27.26 12.51 -6.09
C ASN A 67 25.88 12.12 -5.50
N PRO A 68 25.77 11.95 -4.17
CA PRO A 68 24.57 11.40 -3.55
C PRO A 68 23.31 12.25 -3.75
N LYS A 69 23.47 13.57 -3.92
CA LYS A 69 22.35 14.52 -4.06
C LYS A 69 21.67 14.44 -5.43
N ASN A 70 22.46 14.26 -6.49
CA ASN A 70 21.94 14.30 -7.85
C ASN A 70 21.74 12.89 -8.42
N GLY A 71 22.59 11.93 -8.03
CA GLY A 71 22.58 10.58 -8.59
C GLY A 71 22.93 10.54 -10.07
N ILE A 72 22.71 9.38 -10.71
CA ILE A 72 22.81 9.23 -12.16
C ILE A 72 21.39 9.09 -12.70
N ILE A 73 21.04 9.93 -13.68
CA ILE A 73 19.74 9.88 -14.34
C ILE A 73 19.94 9.37 -15.75
N LYS A 74 19.28 8.26 -16.06
CA LYS A 74 19.22 7.70 -17.41
C LYS A 74 17.78 7.85 -17.89
N HIS A 75 17.57 8.21 -19.15
CA HIS A 75 16.22 8.42 -19.68
C HIS A 75 15.89 7.36 -20.73
N LEU A 76 14.59 7.09 -20.85
CA LEU A 76 14.02 6.25 -21.89
C LEU A 76 12.87 7.00 -22.53
N THR A 77 12.83 6.95 -23.86
CA THR A 77 11.71 7.51 -24.62
C THR A 77 10.82 6.36 -25.07
N CYS A 78 9.52 6.53 -24.89
CA CYS A 78 8.52 5.69 -25.50
C CYS A 78 8.29 6.15 -26.95
N ASN A 79 8.51 5.29 -27.93
CA ASN A 79 8.18 5.60 -29.32
C ASN A 79 7.62 4.34 -30.01
N ASN A 80 6.57 4.50 -30.81
CA ASN A 80 5.84 3.38 -31.44
C ASN A 80 5.46 2.28 -30.43
N ASN A 81 5.06 2.67 -29.22
CA ASN A 81 4.60 1.78 -28.16
C ASN A 81 5.68 0.82 -27.63
N GLN A 82 6.95 1.15 -27.89
CA GLN A 82 8.09 0.41 -27.37
C GLN A 82 9.13 1.37 -26.78
N PHE A 83 9.73 0.97 -25.66
CA PHE A 83 10.89 1.69 -25.13
C PHE A 83 12.05 1.52 -26.10
N GLN A 84 12.66 2.64 -26.50
CA GLN A 84 13.71 2.66 -27.52
C GLN A 84 15.05 2.10 -27.02
N ALA A 85 15.14 1.75 -25.73
CA ALA A 85 16.28 1.08 -25.12
C ALA A 85 15.82 0.24 -23.92
N PRO A 86 16.58 -0.79 -23.52
CA PRO A 86 16.30 -1.54 -22.30
C PRO A 86 16.34 -0.67 -21.05
N LEU A 87 15.60 -1.06 -20.01
CA LEU A 87 15.63 -0.40 -18.71
C LEU A 87 17.07 -0.30 -18.17
N PRO A 88 17.57 0.92 -17.88
CA PRO A 88 18.93 1.08 -17.45
C PRO A 88 19.18 0.46 -16.08
N LEU A 89 20.28 -0.30 -15.98
CA LEU A 89 20.72 -0.84 -14.69
C LEU A 89 21.35 0.25 -13.84
N CYS A 90 21.01 0.24 -12.56
CA CYS A 90 21.68 1.01 -11.52
C CYS A 90 22.63 0.08 -10.78
N GLU A 91 23.85 0.54 -10.49
CA GLU A 91 24.88 -0.25 -9.81
C GLU A 91 24.72 -0.22 -8.29
N HIS A 92 24.17 0.88 -7.76
CA HIS A 92 24.05 1.10 -6.32
C HIS A 92 22.60 1.34 -5.90
N MET A 93 22.22 0.70 -4.79
CA MET A 93 20.89 0.82 -4.21
C MET A 93 20.67 2.23 -3.67
N LYS A 94 19.63 2.90 -4.14
CA LYS A 94 19.10 4.10 -3.50
C LYS A 94 18.04 3.69 -2.47
N SER A 95 18.23 4.01 -1.19
CA SER A 95 17.22 3.73 -0.16
C SER A 95 16.17 4.84 -0.08
N THR A 96 14.97 4.50 0.39
CA THR A 96 13.91 5.45 0.70
C THR A 96 14.06 6.01 2.10
N GLU A 97 13.68 7.29 2.25
CA GLU A 97 13.65 8.02 3.50
C GLU A 97 12.23 8.14 4.03
N VAL A 98 12.09 8.23 5.36
CA VAL A 98 10.84 8.57 6.05
C VAL A 98 11.00 9.95 6.69
N LYS A 99 10.10 10.87 6.37
CA LYS A 99 10.10 12.25 6.89
C LYS A 99 8.77 12.55 7.54
N GLU A 100 8.82 13.15 8.73
CA GLU A 100 7.64 13.75 9.34
C GLU A 100 7.22 14.97 8.52
N ILE A 101 5.93 15.08 8.22
CA ILE A 101 5.37 16.17 7.41
C ILE A 101 4.10 16.72 8.06
N ASN A 102 3.73 17.95 7.70
CA ASN A 102 2.49 18.56 8.14
C ASN A 102 1.36 18.18 7.17
N ASP A 103 0.35 17.46 7.66
CA ASP A 103 -0.86 17.11 6.91
C ASP A 103 -2.05 16.98 7.87
N ASN A 104 -2.97 17.94 7.81
CA ASN A 104 -4.10 18.04 8.73
C ASN A 104 -5.12 16.90 8.58
N SER A 105 -5.01 16.06 7.54
CA SER A 105 -5.87 14.88 7.41
C SER A 105 -5.49 13.75 8.36
N CYS A 106 -4.32 13.82 9.00
CA CYS A 106 -3.85 12.88 10.00
C CYS A 106 -4.17 13.37 11.41
N PRO A 107 -4.95 12.61 12.21
CA PRO A 107 -5.18 12.96 13.63
C PRO A 107 -3.94 12.75 14.53
N ALA A 108 -2.87 12.13 14.02
CA ALA A 108 -1.62 11.87 14.73
C ALA A 108 -0.42 12.49 13.99
N THR A 109 0.69 11.78 13.83
CA THR A 109 1.84 12.23 13.05
C THR A 109 1.77 11.70 11.62
N MET A 110 1.82 12.59 10.63
CA MET A 110 1.96 12.18 9.22
C MET A 110 3.43 11.95 8.87
N PHE A 111 3.71 10.83 8.21
CA PHE A 111 5.02 10.50 7.68
C PHE A 111 4.95 10.27 6.17
N ALA A 112 5.79 10.98 5.41
CA ALA A 112 6.00 10.72 4.00
C ALA A 112 7.17 9.76 3.80
N THR A 113 6.97 8.71 2.99
CA THR A 113 8.00 7.79 2.55
C THR A 113 8.33 8.08 1.10
N GLY A 114 9.60 8.35 0.80
CA GLY A 114 10.02 8.86 -0.50
C GLY A 114 11.51 8.76 -0.73
N VAL A 115 12.01 9.44 -1.76
CA VAL A 115 13.44 9.50 -2.07
C VAL A 115 13.82 10.87 -2.61
N MET A 116 15.01 11.35 -2.26
CA MET A 116 15.56 12.61 -2.80
C MET A 116 16.02 12.41 -4.24
N ILE A 117 15.43 13.11 -5.20
CA ILE A 117 15.80 13.12 -6.62
C ILE A 117 16.06 14.58 -7.01
N ARG A 118 17.27 14.88 -7.49
CA ARG A 118 17.66 16.25 -7.92
C ARG A 118 17.40 17.32 -6.85
N GLY A 119 17.63 16.98 -5.58
CA GLY A 119 17.36 17.89 -4.46
C GLY A 119 15.88 18.05 -4.08
N VAL A 120 14.96 17.37 -4.77
CA VAL A 120 13.51 17.36 -4.47
C VAL A 120 13.15 16.04 -3.81
N PHE A 121 12.30 16.08 -2.78
CA PHE A 121 11.77 14.86 -2.16
C PHE A 121 10.57 14.35 -2.96
N VAL A 122 10.73 13.20 -3.61
CA VAL A 122 9.65 12.56 -4.36
C VAL A 122 9.01 11.49 -3.49
N GLU A 123 7.76 11.70 -3.14
CA GLU A 123 6.97 10.82 -2.26
C GLU A 123 6.42 9.60 -3.02
N LEU A 124 6.48 8.42 -2.38
CA LEU A 124 5.80 7.21 -2.86
C LEU A 124 4.44 7.02 -2.18
N PHE A 125 4.39 7.31 -0.89
CA PHE A 125 3.18 7.28 -0.07
C PHE A 125 3.39 8.09 1.20
N ARG A 126 2.30 8.41 1.89
CA ARG A 126 2.32 8.94 3.26
C ARG A 126 1.42 8.14 4.17
N SER A 127 1.83 7.97 5.43
CA SER A 127 1.07 7.23 6.42
C SER A 127 0.86 8.07 7.67
N CYS A 128 -0.38 8.10 8.14
CA CYS A 128 -0.72 8.67 9.43
C CYS A 128 -0.43 7.64 10.52
N TYR A 129 0.42 7.99 11.47
CA TYR A 129 0.95 7.06 12.45
C TYR A 129 0.80 7.58 13.88
N ASP A 130 0.21 6.76 14.73
CA ASP A 130 0.12 6.96 16.16
C ASP A 130 1.38 6.40 16.84
N LYS A 131 2.31 7.31 17.18
CA LYS A 131 3.57 6.98 17.86
C LYS A 131 3.35 6.40 19.27
N THR A 132 2.26 6.77 19.94
CA THR A 132 1.94 6.34 21.30
C THR A 132 1.50 4.88 21.29
N ASN A 133 0.60 4.51 20.38
CA ASN A 133 0.08 3.15 20.27
C ASN A 133 0.84 2.28 19.25
N LEU A 134 1.89 2.81 18.60
CA LEU A 134 2.69 2.13 17.59
C LEU A 134 1.84 1.57 16.43
N ARG A 135 0.94 2.39 15.90
CA ARG A 135 -0.10 1.98 14.94
C ARG A 135 -0.12 2.89 13.72
N ALA A 136 -0.06 2.31 12.53
CA ALA A 136 -0.48 2.99 11.31
C ALA A 136 -2.01 3.09 11.26
N ILE A 137 -2.54 4.31 11.13
CA ILE A 137 -3.99 4.58 11.07
C ILE A 137 -4.47 4.40 9.63
N PHE A 138 -3.82 5.09 8.71
CA PHE A 138 -4.04 4.95 7.27
C PHE A 138 -2.77 5.30 6.49
N SER A 139 -2.67 4.82 5.26
CA SER A 139 -1.68 5.23 4.26
C SER A 139 -2.39 5.71 3.00
N LYS A 140 -1.80 6.70 2.32
CA LYS A 140 -2.27 7.27 1.07
C LYS A 140 -1.19 7.16 0.00
N ASN A 141 -1.55 6.68 -1.18
CA ASN A 141 -0.65 6.63 -2.34
C ASN A 141 -1.40 6.76 -3.66
N ASN A 142 -0.65 7.09 -4.71
CA ASN A 142 -1.10 6.98 -6.08
C ASN A 142 -0.75 5.57 -6.60
N VAL A 143 -1.74 4.88 -7.15
CA VAL A 143 -1.57 3.57 -7.77
C VAL A 143 -1.64 3.73 -9.27
N TYR A 144 -0.59 3.27 -9.95
CA TYR A 144 -0.46 3.27 -11.40
C TYR A 144 -0.68 1.85 -11.94
N LYS A 145 -1.15 1.75 -13.19
CA LYS A 145 -1.42 0.47 -13.82
C LYS A 145 -0.15 -0.37 -13.89
N SER A 146 -0.26 -1.63 -13.49
CA SER A 146 0.81 -2.63 -13.64
C SER A 146 0.28 -3.81 -14.45
N THR A 147 1.10 -4.38 -15.31
CA THR A 147 0.75 -5.57 -16.10
C THR A 147 1.26 -6.86 -15.46
N PHE A 148 2.04 -6.75 -14.38
CA PHE A 148 2.60 -7.90 -13.66
C PHE A 148 2.82 -7.59 -12.17
N PHE A 149 2.92 -8.64 -11.37
CA PHE A 149 3.22 -8.57 -9.93
C PHE A 149 4.46 -9.40 -9.62
N GLY A 150 5.64 -8.78 -9.69
CA GLY A 150 6.90 -9.47 -9.39
C GLY A 150 7.02 -9.94 -7.92
N PRO A 151 7.82 -10.99 -7.63
CA PRO A 151 8.05 -11.49 -6.28
C PRO A 151 8.68 -10.44 -5.34
N ASN A 152 8.42 -10.61 -4.04
CA ASN A 152 8.97 -9.79 -2.96
C ASN A 152 10.10 -10.50 -2.19
N ALA A 153 10.75 -11.50 -2.81
CA ALA A 153 11.71 -12.36 -2.13
C ALA A 153 12.92 -11.58 -1.55
N GLY A 154 13.22 -11.86 -0.27
CA GLY A 154 14.40 -11.31 0.42
C GLY A 154 14.33 -9.82 0.72
N ILE A 155 13.13 -9.22 0.76
CA ILE A 155 12.94 -7.85 1.25
C ILE A 155 12.84 -7.87 2.78
N ARG A 156 13.50 -6.92 3.44
CA ARG A 156 13.53 -6.79 4.90
C ARG A 156 12.56 -5.71 5.35
N TYR A 157 11.95 -5.89 6.52
CA TYR A 157 11.17 -4.83 7.13
C TYR A 157 12.09 -3.80 7.80
N GLU A 158 11.79 -2.52 7.65
CA GLU A 158 12.57 -1.43 8.23
C GLU A 158 11.73 -0.65 9.24
N CYS A 159 12.24 -0.49 10.47
CA CYS A 159 11.54 0.28 11.49
C CYS A 159 11.57 1.79 11.22
N GLY A 160 12.63 2.27 10.56
CA GLY A 160 12.83 3.70 10.31
C GLY A 160 12.77 4.53 11.61
N LYS A 161 12.13 5.71 11.53
CA LYS A 161 12.03 6.67 12.65
C LYS A 161 10.82 6.46 13.57
N VAL A 162 9.96 5.47 13.32
CA VAL A 162 8.64 5.41 13.96
C VAL A 162 8.55 4.45 15.14
N ALA A 163 9.49 3.51 15.27
CA ALA A 163 9.54 2.55 16.37
C ALA A 163 10.96 1.99 16.57
N SER A 164 11.22 1.44 17.76
CA SER A 164 12.43 0.68 18.03
C SER A 164 12.33 -0.75 17.49
N THR A 165 13.46 -1.39 17.17
CA THR A 165 13.49 -2.82 16.77
C THR A 165 12.82 -3.68 17.83
N LYS A 166 13.12 -3.45 19.11
CA LYS A 166 12.57 -4.18 20.25
C LYS A 166 11.04 -4.17 20.26
N ASN A 167 10.41 -3.02 20.02
CA ASN A 167 8.95 -2.95 19.98
C ASN A 167 8.40 -3.74 18.79
N MET A 168 9.08 -3.72 17.65
CA MET A 168 8.63 -4.39 16.44
C MET A 168 8.90 -5.90 16.42
N GLU A 169 9.69 -6.42 17.36
CA GLU A 169 9.76 -7.86 17.64
C GLU A 169 8.40 -8.43 18.07
N ALA A 170 7.44 -7.61 18.49
CA ALA A 170 6.06 -7.99 18.74
C ALA A 170 5.40 -8.75 17.57
N TYR A 171 5.85 -8.50 16.33
CA TYR A 171 5.36 -9.20 15.14
C TYR A 171 5.96 -10.60 14.93
N LYS A 172 6.95 -11.01 15.73
CA LYS A 172 7.49 -12.38 15.68
C LYS A 172 6.44 -13.38 16.14
N LYS A 173 6.32 -14.52 15.47
CA LYS A 173 5.28 -15.53 15.74
C LYS A 173 5.26 -15.99 17.20
N GLU A 174 6.42 -16.12 17.84
CA GLU A 174 6.55 -16.44 19.25
C GLU A 174 6.01 -15.33 20.16
N ASN A 175 6.23 -14.06 19.83
CA ASN A 175 5.75 -12.92 20.60
C ASN A 175 4.25 -12.67 20.39
N VAL A 176 3.74 -12.90 19.16
CA VAL A 176 2.31 -12.91 18.87
C VAL A 176 1.63 -14.01 19.69
N TYR A 177 2.17 -15.24 19.68
CA TYR A 177 1.65 -16.35 20.48
C TYR A 177 1.62 -16.01 21.97
N GLN A 178 2.71 -15.47 22.53
CA GLN A 178 2.76 -15.07 23.94
C GLN A 178 1.78 -13.93 24.26
N SER A 179 1.59 -12.97 23.37
CA SER A 179 0.63 -11.89 23.58
C SER A 179 -0.80 -12.41 23.63
N PHE A 180 -1.17 -13.30 22.70
CA PHE A 180 -2.49 -13.94 22.69
C PHE A 180 -2.71 -14.86 23.90
N LEU A 181 -1.70 -15.62 24.31
CA LEU A 181 -1.74 -16.41 25.55
C LEU A 181 -2.00 -15.53 26.78
N ASN A 182 -1.29 -14.40 26.89
CA ASN A 182 -1.47 -13.47 28.01
C ASN A 182 -2.84 -12.79 28.02
N ILE A 183 -3.41 -12.48 26.85
CA ILE A 183 -4.72 -11.78 26.75
C ILE A 183 -5.88 -12.77 26.97
N TYR A 184 -5.80 -13.96 26.37
CA TYR A 184 -6.94 -14.86 26.24
C TYR A 184 -6.90 -16.09 27.15
N GLY A 185 -5.77 -16.39 27.81
CA GLY A 185 -5.63 -17.56 28.69
C GLY A 185 -5.00 -18.73 27.96
N SER A 186 -5.67 -19.89 27.84
CA SER A 186 -5.15 -21.11 27.19
C SER A 186 -4.86 -21.00 25.68
N ASN A 187 -4.86 -19.77 25.14
CA ASN A 187 -4.68 -19.39 23.73
C ASN A 187 -5.48 -20.27 22.75
N PRO A 188 -6.82 -20.19 22.75
CA PRO A 188 -7.64 -20.96 21.82
C PRO A 188 -7.44 -20.55 20.34
N TYR A 189 -6.78 -19.42 20.09
CA TYR A 189 -6.67 -18.82 18.76
C TYR A 189 -5.41 -19.23 18.00
N ILE A 190 -4.27 -19.31 18.70
CA ILE A 190 -2.97 -19.63 18.08
C ILE A 190 -2.47 -20.95 18.65
N THR A 191 -2.48 -21.99 17.83
CA THR A 191 -2.21 -23.37 18.24
C THR A 191 -0.78 -23.60 18.74
N SER A 192 0.21 -22.85 18.25
CA SER A 192 1.59 -22.92 18.74
C SER A 192 2.40 -21.68 18.39
N ASN A 193 3.52 -21.46 19.08
CA ASN A 193 4.51 -20.44 18.78
C ASN A 193 5.34 -20.71 17.50
N LYS A 194 5.06 -21.81 16.78
CA LYS A 194 5.79 -22.19 15.54
C LYS A 194 5.08 -21.73 14.27
N VAL A 195 3.79 -21.40 14.37
CA VAL A 195 2.93 -21.03 13.24
C VAL A 195 2.78 -19.51 13.16
N ILE A 196 2.82 -18.97 11.94
CA ILE A 196 2.51 -17.57 11.69
C ILE A 196 0.99 -17.47 11.54
N VAL A 197 0.34 -16.70 12.41
CA VAL A 197 -1.11 -16.45 12.34
C VAL A 197 -1.39 -14.99 12.03
N ILE A 198 -0.62 -14.08 12.64
CA ILE A 198 -0.64 -12.66 12.36
C ILE A 198 0.67 -12.27 11.71
N THR A 199 0.58 -11.44 10.69
CA THR A 199 1.71 -10.89 9.94
C THR A 199 1.60 -9.37 9.83
N ARG A 200 2.56 -8.79 9.11
CA ARG A 200 2.62 -7.36 8.78
C ARG A 200 1.81 -7.14 7.49
N GLY A 201 0.57 -6.71 7.65
CA GLY A 201 -0.29 -6.30 6.52
C GLY A 201 0.13 -4.92 6.03
N HIS A 202 0.48 -4.78 4.75
CA HIS A 202 0.84 -3.50 4.15
C HIS A 202 -0.41 -2.63 3.91
N LEU A 203 -0.32 -1.33 4.19
CA LEU A 203 -1.36 -0.37 3.81
C LEU A 203 -1.18 0.09 2.36
N SER A 204 -0.04 0.69 2.03
CA SER A 204 0.40 0.85 0.64
C SER A 204 1.13 -0.42 0.21
N SER A 205 0.56 -1.19 -0.71
CA SER A 205 1.02 -2.56 -0.98
C SER A 205 2.24 -2.60 -1.87
N ALA A 206 3.12 -3.59 -1.67
CA ALA A 206 4.22 -3.88 -2.57
C ALA A 206 3.74 -4.18 -4.01
N THR A 207 2.49 -4.66 -4.18
CA THR A 207 1.91 -4.93 -5.51
C THR A 207 1.57 -3.65 -6.28
N GLU A 208 1.49 -2.51 -5.60
CA GLU A 208 1.20 -1.19 -6.19
C GLU A 208 2.47 -0.52 -6.75
N TYR A 209 3.64 -1.15 -6.61
CA TYR A 209 4.93 -0.63 -7.05
C TYR A 209 5.61 -1.54 -8.08
N LEU A 210 6.21 -0.92 -9.10
CA LEU A 210 6.86 -1.64 -10.20
C LEU A 210 8.23 -2.21 -9.84
N LEU A 211 9.16 -1.36 -9.40
CA LEU A 211 10.55 -1.74 -9.18
C LEU A 211 10.79 -2.24 -7.76
N ARG A 212 11.77 -3.13 -7.61
CA ARG A 212 12.15 -3.71 -6.31
C ARG A 212 12.41 -2.65 -5.24
N ASN A 213 13.13 -1.57 -5.54
CA ASN A 213 13.38 -0.51 -4.57
C ASN A 213 12.12 0.27 -4.15
N GLN A 214 11.17 0.46 -5.07
CA GLN A 214 9.87 1.05 -4.73
C GLN A 214 9.08 0.09 -3.84
N LYS A 215 9.10 -1.21 -4.15
CA LYS A 215 8.52 -2.26 -3.30
C LYS A 215 9.15 -2.26 -1.91
N CYS A 216 10.48 -2.19 -1.78
CA CYS A 216 11.16 -2.12 -0.48
C CYS A 216 10.64 -0.96 0.39
N ALA A 217 10.18 0.14 -0.21
CA ALA A 217 9.61 1.25 0.54
C ALA A 217 8.33 0.88 1.29
N SER A 218 7.53 -0.07 0.79
CA SER A 218 6.30 -0.52 1.45
C SER A 218 6.57 -1.35 2.70
N PHE A 219 7.77 -1.92 2.85
CA PHE A 219 8.17 -2.77 3.97
C PHE A 219 8.63 -1.96 5.20
N LYS A 220 8.21 -0.70 5.32
CA LYS A 220 8.50 0.13 6.49
C LYS A 220 7.39 -0.02 7.52
N TYR A 221 7.74 -0.12 8.81
CA TYR A 221 6.74 -0.31 9.88
C TYR A 221 5.75 0.85 10.03
N VAL A 222 6.05 2.02 9.46
CA VAL A 222 5.10 3.15 9.35
C VAL A 222 3.89 2.83 8.46
N ASN A 223 4.01 1.79 7.63
CA ASN A 223 3.04 1.37 6.61
C ASN A 223 2.40 0.00 6.90
N VAL A 224 2.55 -0.54 8.11
CA VAL A 224 2.05 -1.88 8.44
C VAL A 224 1.07 -1.89 9.59
N ILE A 225 0.14 -2.83 9.53
CA ILE A 225 -0.80 -3.18 10.59
C ILE A 225 -0.73 -4.69 10.88
N PRO A 226 -1.10 -5.15 12.08
CA PRO A 226 -1.33 -6.58 12.32
C PRO A 226 -2.48 -7.08 11.46
N GLN A 227 -2.24 -8.10 10.65
CA GLN A 227 -3.29 -8.71 9.82
C GLN A 227 -3.19 -10.22 9.91
N PHE A 228 -4.31 -10.93 9.96
CA PHE A 228 -4.28 -12.39 9.87
C PHE A 228 -3.69 -12.81 8.52
N GLN A 229 -2.79 -13.80 8.55
CA GLN A 229 -2.07 -14.23 7.35
C GLN A 229 -3.03 -14.74 6.28
N SER A 230 -4.03 -15.56 6.65
CA SER A 230 -5.01 -16.09 5.70
C SER A 230 -5.87 -15.00 5.05
N ILE A 231 -6.12 -13.90 5.76
CA ILE A 231 -6.85 -12.74 5.22
C ILE A 231 -5.96 -11.96 4.24
N LYS A 232 -4.73 -11.66 4.67
CA LYS A 232 -3.73 -10.98 3.85
C LYS A 232 -3.49 -11.73 2.54
N ASP A 233 -3.23 -13.03 2.62
CA ASP A 233 -2.86 -13.85 1.46
C ASP A 233 -4.10 -14.31 0.65
N GLY A 234 -5.29 -14.26 1.26
CA GLY A 234 -6.59 -14.56 0.70
C GLY A 234 -7.29 -13.36 0.04
N ASN A 235 -8.45 -12.94 0.56
CA ASN A 235 -9.29 -11.95 -0.12
C ASN A 235 -8.61 -10.58 -0.23
N TRP A 236 -7.79 -10.18 0.75
CA TRP A 236 -7.10 -8.90 0.71
C TRP A 236 -6.13 -8.81 -0.49
N ASN A 237 -5.37 -9.86 -0.77
CA ASN A 237 -4.49 -9.95 -1.95
C ASN A 237 -5.29 -9.92 -3.26
N LYS A 238 -6.48 -10.55 -3.32
CA LYS A 238 -7.36 -10.45 -4.49
C LYS A 238 -7.83 -9.01 -4.71
N ILE A 239 -8.21 -8.32 -3.64
CA ILE A 239 -8.64 -6.92 -3.67
C ILE A 239 -7.51 -6.02 -4.18
N GLU A 240 -6.28 -6.19 -3.68
CA GLU A 240 -5.13 -5.40 -4.15
C GLU A 240 -4.89 -5.54 -5.67
N LYS A 241 -4.98 -6.77 -6.19
CA LYS A 241 -4.87 -7.03 -7.64
C LYS A 241 -6.04 -6.44 -8.43
N TRP A 242 -7.25 -6.51 -7.87
CA TRP A 242 -8.43 -5.92 -8.48
C TRP A 242 -8.34 -4.39 -8.53
N VAL A 243 -7.87 -3.72 -7.48
CA VAL A 243 -7.64 -2.26 -7.50
C VAL A 243 -6.68 -1.88 -8.63
N ASN A 244 -5.63 -2.68 -8.85
CA ASN A 244 -4.70 -2.44 -9.96
C ASN A 244 -5.38 -2.59 -11.34
N SER A 245 -6.31 -3.53 -11.50
CA SER A 245 -7.05 -3.70 -12.76
C SER A 245 -8.04 -2.57 -13.04
N GLN A 246 -8.45 -1.82 -12.01
CA GLN A 246 -9.29 -0.62 -12.16
C GLN A 246 -8.51 0.63 -12.56
N VAL A 247 -7.18 0.60 -12.54
CA VAL A 247 -6.38 1.79 -12.86
C VAL A 247 -6.51 2.13 -14.36
N PRO A 248 -6.93 3.35 -14.73
CA PRO A 248 -7.00 3.75 -16.13
C PRO A 248 -5.62 3.79 -16.78
N ASP A 249 -5.58 3.52 -18.07
CA ASP A 249 -4.34 3.48 -18.86
C ASP A 249 -3.52 4.78 -18.80
N TYR A 250 -4.13 5.96 -18.74
CA TYR A 250 -3.40 7.23 -18.77
C TYR A 250 -3.53 8.04 -17.49
N SER A 251 -3.80 7.35 -16.38
CA SER A 251 -4.08 8.00 -15.11
C SER A 251 -3.57 7.17 -13.94
N HIS A 252 -3.98 7.58 -12.74
CA HIS A 252 -3.74 6.88 -11.50
C HIS A 252 -5.01 6.87 -10.67
N LEU A 253 -5.07 5.93 -9.73
CA LEU A 253 -6.03 5.97 -8.65
C LEU A 253 -5.35 6.56 -7.41
N ARG A 254 -6.09 7.35 -6.63
CA ARG A 254 -5.68 7.76 -5.29
C ARG A 254 -6.30 6.79 -4.30
N VAL A 255 -5.46 6.06 -3.58
CA VAL A 255 -5.90 5.02 -2.66
C VAL A 255 -5.54 5.41 -1.23
N GLU A 256 -6.53 5.41 -0.36
CA GLU A 256 -6.34 5.46 1.10
C GLU A 256 -6.63 4.06 1.65
N THR A 257 -5.66 3.46 2.35
CA THR A 257 -5.79 2.15 2.97
C THR A 257 -5.57 2.28 4.47
N GLY A 258 -6.44 1.71 5.31
CA GLY A 258 -6.29 1.84 6.76
C GLY A 258 -6.88 0.70 7.57
N GLY A 259 -6.60 0.73 8.87
CA GLY A 259 -7.17 -0.18 9.84
C GLY A 259 -8.14 0.55 10.77
N ILE A 260 -9.32 -0.01 11.03
CA ILE A 260 -10.39 0.57 11.86
C ILE A 260 -10.60 -0.30 13.10
N GLY A 261 -10.86 0.36 14.24
CA GLY A 261 -11.17 -0.32 15.50
C GLY A 261 -10.00 -1.12 16.07
N VAL A 262 -10.33 -2.00 17.02
CA VAL A 262 -9.43 -3.01 17.59
C VAL A 262 -10.23 -4.29 17.71
N LEU A 263 -9.72 -5.37 17.11
CA LEU A 263 -10.33 -6.69 17.15
C LEU A 263 -10.57 -7.12 18.60
N LYS A 264 -11.77 -7.60 18.89
CA LYS A 264 -12.13 -8.17 20.19
C LYS A 264 -12.49 -9.64 20.01
N LEU A 265 -11.89 -10.49 20.83
CA LEU A 265 -12.15 -11.93 20.85
C LEU A 265 -12.49 -12.37 22.29
N PRO A 266 -13.31 -13.41 22.50
CA PRO A 266 -13.59 -13.90 23.85
C PRO A 266 -12.34 -14.52 24.50
N ASP A 267 -12.10 -14.24 25.78
CA ASP A 267 -11.15 -15.00 26.59
C ASP A 267 -11.72 -16.37 27.00
N VAL A 268 -10.94 -17.17 27.74
CA VAL A 268 -11.39 -18.46 28.29
C VAL A 268 -12.66 -18.40 29.14
N ASN A 269 -13.04 -17.22 29.65
CA ASN A 269 -14.25 -17.00 30.43
C ASN A 269 -15.39 -16.41 29.59
N GLY A 270 -15.21 -16.27 28.27
CA GLY A 270 -16.19 -15.69 27.35
C GLY A 270 -16.21 -14.15 27.32
N ASN A 271 -15.32 -13.46 28.04
CA ASN A 271 -15.30 -12.00 28.02
C ASN A 271 -14.56 -11.48 26.79
N LEU A 272 -15.16 -10.55 26.05
CA LEU A 272 -14.50 -9.93 24.90
C LEU A 272 -13.29 -9.08 25.35
N LYS A 273 -12.10 -9.45 24.88
CA LYS A 273 -10.85 -8.72 25.13
C LYS A 273 -10.24 -8.18 23.81
N PRO A 274 -9.78 -6.93 23.81
CA PRO A 274 -9.09 -6.34 22.65
C PRO A 274 -7.73 -7.01 22.39
N ALA A 275 -7.41 -7.22 21.12
CA ALA A 275 -6.17 -7.84 20.66
C ALA A 275 -5.04 -6.81 20.48
N PHE A 276 -3.91 -7.06 21.13
CA PHE A 276 -2.68 -6.26 21.01
C PHE A 276 -1.47 -7.18 20.83
N LEU A 277 -0.49 -6.76 20.05
CA LEU A 277 0.76 -7.51 19.88
C LEU A 277 1.85 -7.13 20.89
N LEU A 278 1.66 -6.03 21.63
CA LEU A 278 2.62 -5.55 22.60
C LEU A 278 1.95 -5.13 23.91
N ARG A 279 2.62 -5.40 25.03
CA ARG A 279 2.17 -5.00 26.37
C ARG A 279 1.96 -3.48 26.46
N GLY A 280 1.06 -3.05 27.33
CA GLY A 280 0.66 -1.64 27.43
C GLY A 280 -0.34 -1.22 26.36
N ASN A 281 -1.04 -2.16 25.73
CA ASN A 281 -2.05 -1.94 24.69
C ASN A 281 -1.48 -1.23 23.44
N GLN A 282 -0.26 -1.58 23.06
CA GLN A 282 0.40 -1.08 21.86
C GLN A 282 0.31 -2.12 20.73
N ILE A 283 0.40 -1.64 19.49
CA ILE A 283 0.25 -2.45 18.27
C ILE A 283 -1.10 -3.19 18.29
N PRO A 284 -2.22 -2.44 18.29
CA PRO A 284 -3.56 -3.04 18.22
C PRO A 284 -3.74 -3.80 16.92
N VAL A 285 -4.40 -4.96 16.99
CA VAL A 285 -4.89 -5.67 15.80
C VAL A 285 -6.17 -4.97 15.36
N PRO A 286 -6.23 -4.32 14.18
CA PRO A 286 -7.45 -3.66 13.71
C PRO A 286 -8.56 -4.70 13.53
N GLU A 287 -9.79 -4.30 13.81
CA GLU A 287 -10.98 -5.13 13.59
C GLU A 287 -11.33 -5.19 12.11
N TRP A 288 -11.18 -4.08 11.41
CA TRP A 288 -11.44 -3.96 9.98
C TRP A 288 -10.25 -3.35 9.26
N THR A 289 -10.10 -3.73 8.00
CA THR A 289 -9.18 -3.10 7.04
C THR A 289 -9.98 -2.55 5.87
N TYR A 290 -9.63 -1.38 5.36
CA TYR A 290 -10.37 -0.76 4.25
C TYR A 290 -9.45 -0.22 3.17
N LYS A 291 -10.00 -0.10 1.95
CA LYS A 291 -9.47 0.71 0.86
C LYS A 291 -10.54 1.68 0.37
N LEU A 292 -10.25 2.98 0.40
CA LEU A 292 -11.04 4.02 -0.26
C LEU A 292 -10.28 4.44 -1.52
N ILE A 293 -10.92 4.26 -2.67
CA ILE A 293 -10.33 4.43 -4.00
C ILE A 293 -11.00 5.61 -4.68
N LYS A 294 -10.19 6.55 -5.15
CA LYS A 294 -10.63 7.75 -5.84
C LYS A 294 -9.91 7.89 -7.18
N ASP A 295 -10.50 8.63 -8.10
CA ASP A 295 -9.83 9.00 -9.35
C ASP A 295 -8.76 10.09 -9.13
N ALA A 296 -8.07 10.45 -10.21
CA ALA A 296 -7.11 11.55 -10.25
C ALA A 296 -7.74 12.96 -10.06
N SER A 297 -9.07 13.06 -10.08
CA SER A 297 -9.85 14.28 -9.76
C SER A 297 -10.40 14.25 -8.31
N ASN A 298 -9.99 13.27 -7.51
CA ASN A 298 -10.39 13.07 -6.12
C ASN A 298 -11.87 12.69 -5.92
N GLN A 299 -12.53 12.19 -6.96
CA GLN A 299 -13.89 11.65 -6.89
C GLN A 299 -13.85 10.21 -6.34
N PRO A 300 -14.64 9.88 -5.30
CA PRO A 300 -14.76 8.51 -4.81
C PRO A 300 -15.33 7.58 -5.89
N ILE A 301 -14.69 6.43 -6.07
CA ILE A 301 -15.13 5.41 -7.03
C ILE A 301 -15.58 4.15 -6.28
N HIS A 302 -14.74 3.67 -5.36
CA HIS A 302 -14.97 2.43 -4.64
C HIS A 302 -14.52 2.56 -3.17
N ALA A 303 -15.26 1.92 -2.28
CA ALA A 303 -14.83 1.68 -0.91
C ALA A 303 -14.99 0.19 -0.62
N ILE A 304 -13.93 -0.43 -0.10
CA ILE A 304 -13.91 -1.86 0.25
C ILE A 304 -13.54 -1.97 1.71
N LEU A 305 -14.24 -2.84 2.42
CA LEU A 305 -14.06 -3.11 3.84
C LEU A 305 -13.93 -4.61 4.07
N THR A 306 -12.84 -5.05 4.68
CA THR A 306 -12.59 -6.46 4.99
C THR A 306 -12.41 -6.64 6.50
N SER A 307 -13.19 -7.56 7.09
CA SER A 307 -13.04 -7.99 8.47
C SER A 307 -11.67 -8.64 8.68
N ASN A 308 -10.94 -8.22 9.69
CA ASN A 308 -9.66 -8.81 10.09
C ASN A 308 -9.87 -9.79 11.24
N ASN A 309 -10.78 -10.75 11.05
CA ASN A 309 -11.12 -11.77 12.04
C ASN A 309 -11.40 -13.11 11.35
N ILE A 310 -10.54 -14.10 11.59
CA ILE A 310 -10.68 -15.47 11.04
C ILE A 310 -11.53 -16.39 11.93
N TYR A 311 -11.95 -15.91 13.09
CA TYR A 311 -12.72 -16.68 14.09
C TYR A 311 -14.18 -16.21 14.19
N GLY A 312 -14.50 -15.08 13.55
CA GLY A 312 -15.85 -14.52 13.52
C GLY A 312 -16.72 -15.22 12.47
N GLY A 313 -18.01 -15.36 12.76
CA GLY A 313 -19.02 -15.67 11.75
C GLY A 313 -19.28 -14.47 10.82
N ASN A 314 -20.32 -14.55 9.98
CA ASN A 314 -20.72 -13.44 9.13
C ASN A 314 -21.09 -12.22 10.00
N VAL A 315 -20.28 -11.16 9.94
CA VAL A 315 -20.44 -9.93 10.74
C VAL A 315 -21.05 -8.85 9.86
N PRO A 316 -22.26 -8.34 10.14
CA PRO A 316 -22.87 -7.29 9.33
C PRO A 316 -21.94 -6.10 9.09
N ALA A 317 -22.03 -5.50 7.90
CA ALA A 317 -21.30 -4.27 7.60
C ALA A 317 -21.61 -3.19 8.66
N PRO A 318 -20.59 -2.50 9.19
CA PRO A 318 -20.78 -1.46 10.20
C PRO A 318 -21.50 -0.23 9.61
N PRO A 319 -22.11 0.65 10.43
CA PRO A 319 -22.92 1.77 9.95
C PRO A 319 -22.21 2.77 9.02
N PHE A 320 -20.88 2.85 9.08
CA PHE A 320 -20.09 3.72 8.18
C PHE A 320 -19.83 3.08 6.79
N CYS A 321 -20.31 1.86 6.57
CA CYS A 321 -20.30 1.16 5.30
C CYS A 321 -21.74 0.91 4.85
N MET A 322 -22.27 1.79 3.99
CA MET A 322 -23.52 1.51 3.29
C MET A 322 -23.23 0.47 2.20
N GLU A 323 -23.63 -0.77 2.43
CA GLU A 323 -23.33 -1.90 1.56
C GLU A 323 -23.93 -1.72 0.15
N ILE A 324 -23.11 -1.99 -0.86
CA ILE A 324 -23.47 -2.06 -2.27
C ILE A 324 -22.90 -3.35 -2.86
N SER A 325 -23.38 -3.73 -4.04
CA SER A 325 -22.82 -4.88 -4.77
C SER A 325 -21.36 -4.63 -5.18
N CYS A 326 -20.51 -5.64 -5.00
CA CYS A 326 -19.10 -5.53 -5.38
C CYS A 326 -18.91 -5.58 -6.90
N PRO A 327 -18.13 -4.66 -7.49
CA PRO A 327 -17.93 -4.62 -8.94
C PRO A 327 -16.95 -5.69 -9.40
N GLY A 328 -17.48 -6.81 -9.90
CA GLY A 328 -16.72 -7.81 -10.63
C GLY A 328 -15.85 -8.73 -9.75
N PHE A 329 -16.13 -8.79 -8.45
CA PHE A 329 -15.60 -9.82 -7.55
C PHE A 329 -16.63 -10.18 -6.48
N ASP A 330 -16.64 -11.44 -6.09
CA ASP A 330 -17.42 -11.94 -4.96
C ASP A 330 -16.45 -12.58 -3.97
N ASN A 331 -16.33 -11.95 -2.80
CA ASN A 331 -15.45 -12.39 -1.72
C ASN A 331 -16.24 -12.46 -0.38
N THR A 332 -17.57 -12.57 -0.44
CA THR A 332 -18.41 -12.66 0.77
C THR A 332 -18.39 -14.03 1.43
N ASP A 333 -17.95 -15.08 0.70
CA ASP A 333 -18.21 -16.47 1.12
C ASP A 333 -17.03 -17.19 1.82
N ALA A 334 -15.87 -16.52 1.99
CA ALA A 334 -14.67 -17.12 2.58
C ALA A 334 -14.24 -16.38 3.87
N SER A 335 -14.91 -16.70 4.99
CA SER A 335 -14.67 -16.07 6.31
C SER A 335 -13.23 -16.21 6.79
N ASP A 336 -12.61 -17.36 6.55
CA ASP A 336 -11.21 -17.67 6.86
C ASP A 336 -10.21 -16.87 6.03
N GLN A 337 -10.66 -16.30 4.91
CA GLN A 337 -9.91 -15.40 4.03
C GLN A 337 -10.33 -13.93 4.17
N GLY A 338 -11.24 -13.62 5.11
CA GLY A 338 -11.70 -12.28 5.45
C GLY A 338 -12.99 -11.88 4.73
N TYR A 339 -14.08 -11.79 5.49
CA TYR A 339 -15.36 -11.25 5.02
C TYR A 339 -15.19 -9.85 4.46
N THR A 340 -15.65 -9.63 3.23
CA THR A 340 -15.45 -8.38 2.50
C THR A 340 -16.78 -7.78 2.06
N TYR A 341 -16.93 -6.48 2.28
CA TYR A 341 -18.04 -5.64 1.84
C TYR A 341 -17.55 -4.61 0.85
N CYS A 342 -18.39 -4.27 -0.12
CA CYS A 342 -18.26 -3.05 -0.89
C CYS A 342 -19.21 -2.01 -0.32
N CYS A 343 -18.70 -0.82 -0.06
CA CYS A 343 -19.45 0.28 0.50
C CYS A 343 -19.62 1.37 -0.56
N ASP A 344 -20.71 2.13 -0.50
CA ASP A 344 -20.82 3.35 -1.29
C ASP A 344 -19.71 4.34 -0.91
N ALA A 345 -18.82 4.58 -1.87
CA ALA A 345 -17.63 5.40 -1.67
C ALA A 345 -17.95 6.87 -1.37
N HIS A 346 -19.13 7.37 -1.74
CA HIS A 346 -19.53 8.77 -1.50
C HIS A 346 -19.93 9.02 -0.05
N THR A 347 -20.45 7.99 0.62
CA THR A 347 -20.90 8.05 2.01
C THR A 347 -19.94 7.36 2.98
N PHE A 348 -18.98 6.58 2.46
CA PHE A 348 -17.98 5.89 3.26
C PHE A 348 -17.06 6.88 4.00
N ASN A 349 -17.17 6.89 5.33
CA ASN A 349 -16.38 7.74 6.20
C ASN A 349 -15.77 6.89 7.35
N PRO A 350 -14.61 6.26 7.12
CA PRO A 350 -14.03 5.34 8.08
C PRO A 350 -13.57 6.09 9.34
N PRO A 351 -13.91 5.62 10.55
CA PRO A 351 -13.43 6.22 11.79
C PRO A 351 -11.89 6.27 11.84
N ARG A 352 -11.36 7.41 12.29
CA ARG A 352 -9.91 7.67 12.41
C ARG A 352 -9.47 7.81 13.87
N GLU A 353 -10.24 7.23 14.78
CA GLU A 353 -10.12 7.47 16.21
C GLU A 353 -8.77 7.01 16.76
N LEU A 354 -8.17 7.89 17.57
CA LEU A 354 -7.06 7.55 18.45
C LEU A 354 -7.65 6.94 19.71
N ASN A 355 -7.95 5.64 19.68
CA ASN A 355 -8.38 4.99 20.91
C ASN A 355 -7.21 4.97 21.90
N MET A 356 -7.29 5.81 22.94
CA MET A 356 -6.31 5.84 24.02
C MET A 356 -6.49 4.58 24.89
N TYR A 357 -5.79 3.50 24.54
CA TYR A 357 -5.72 2.31 25.40
C TYR A 357 -4.49 2.30 26.30
N THR A 358 -3.59 3.28 26.20
CA THR A 358 -2.27 3.26 26.87
C THR A 358 -2.28 3.93 28.25
N SER A 359 -1.50 3.34 29.15
CA SER A 359 -0.95 3.99 30.34
C SER A 359 0.52 4.36 30.09
N ASN A 360 0.81 5.66 30.08
CA ASN A 360 2.11 6.36 30.00
C ASN A 360 3.14 5.97 28.91
N PRO A 361 3.60 6.92 28.06
CA PRO A 361 4.61 6.66 27.04
C PRO A 361 6.02 6.56 27.63
N THR A 362 6.75 5.48 27.33
CA THR A 362 8.20 5.41 27.50
C THR A 362 8.93 6.01 26.30
N ASN A 363 9.95 6.84 26.54
CA ASN A 363 10.83 7.45 25.53
C ASN A 363 11.32 6.44 24.48
N GLN A 364 11.05 6.71 23.20
CA GLN A 364 11.43 5.88 22.07
C GLN A 364 12.64 6.50 21.34
N ASN A 365 13.75 5.75 21.27
CA ASN A 365 14.89 6.08 20.42
C ASN A 365 14.69 5.54 19.00
N SER A 366 15.14 6.29 17.99
CA SER A 366 15.06 5.95 16.55
C SER A 366 15.96 4.77 16.16
N CYS A 367 15.51 3.97 15.18
CA CYS A 367 16.14 2.72 14.74
C CYS A 367 16.71 2.80 13.31
N ASN A 368 17.82 2.06 13.05
CA ASN A 368 18.49 2.01 11.74
C ASN A 368 18.37 0.70 10.96
N ASN A 369 17.84 -0.42 11.49
CA ASN A 369 17.59 -1.65 10.70
C ASN A 369 16.66 -2.65 11.43
N CYS A 370 15.74 -3.27 10.69
CA CYS A 370 14.87 -4.35 11.16
C CYS A 370 14.94 -5.58 10.22
N GLU A 371 14.41 -6.71 10.69
CA GLU A 371 14.64 -8.11 10.26
C GLU A 371 14.40 -8.36 8.74
N ASN A 372 15.07 -9.25 8.01
CA ASN A 372 15.27 -10.66 8.33
C ASN A 372 14.15 -11.63 7.86
N GLU A 373 13.33 -11.41 6.81
CA GLU A 373 12.23 -12.37 6.47
C GLU A 373 12.72 -13.82 6.25
N SER A 374 14.00 -14.03 5.96
CA SER A 374 14.60 -15.35 5.72
C SER A 374 14.69 -16.28 6.94
N HIS A 375 14.33 -15.84 8.15
CA HIS A 375 14.28 -16.69 9.35
C HIS A 375 12.86 -17.13 9.73
N LEU A 376 11.87 -16.90 8.85
CA LEU A 376 10.45 -17.16 9.11
C LEU A 376 9.86 -18.33 8.30
N LEU A 377 10.69 -19.07 7.54
CA LEU A 377 10.32 -20.37 6.95
C LEU A 377 10.75 -21.52 7.86
#